data_AF-A0A5B2TAT9-F1
#
_entry.id   AF-A0A5B2TAT9-F1
#
_cell.length_a   1.000
_cell.length_b   1.000
_cell.length_c   1.000
_cell.angle_alpha   90.00
_cell.angle_beta   90.00
_cell.angle_gamma   90.00
#
_symmetry.space_group_name_H-M   'P 1'
#
loop_
_entity.id
_entity.type
_entity.pdbx_description
1 polymer ?
#
loop_
_entity_poly.entity_id
_entity_poly.type
_entity_poly.pdbx_seq_one_letter_code
_entity_poly.pdbx_strand_id
1 'polypeptide(L)'
;TTENGWHLVLVILVVLGGALAAFFANRRITHAGGAGGWPERWIIRPLVGMLAGWVSVATFANIAGAAYLSGAIQADGAAGTVAAVLILLAAGGFTLGVLWAAGGSPWYAAAVAWALIAIFYANTVGRDFNAAMAVASAALTVVVVAMAWQRARVAAAPAGTAR
;
A
#
# COMPACT_ATOMS: atom_id res chain seq x y z
N THR A 1 -13.89 29.44 -3.33
CA THR A 1 -15.04 28.53 -3.48
C THR A 1 -14.59 27.14 -3.09
N THR A 2 -14.87 26.76 -1.84
CA THR A 2 -14.45 25.49 -1.23
C THR A 2 -15.44 24.39 -1.57
N GLU A 3 -15.45 23.92 -2.81
CA GLU A 3 -16.14 22.68 -3.18
C GLU A 3 -15.21 21.48 -2.89
N ASN A 4 -15.00 21.28 -1.59
CA ASN A 4 -14.72 20.01 -0.91
C ASN A 4 -13.97 18.95 -1.71
N GLY A 5 -12.64 18.87 -1.58
CA GLY A 5 -11.83 17.72 -2.03
C GLY A 5 -12.29 16.35 -1.51
N TRP A 6 -13.26 16.32 -0.59
CA TRP A 6 -13.97 15.12 -0.13
C TRP A 6 -14.67 14.32 -1.23
N HIS A 7 -15.12 14.95 -2.32
CA HIS A 7 -15.67 14.17 -3.45
C HIS A 7 -14.59 13.31 -4.10
N LEU A 8 -13.34 13.82 -4.22
CA LEU A 8 -12.19 13.04 -4.69
C LEU A 8 -11.84 11.92 -3.72
N VAL A 9 -11.99 12.14 -2.41
CA VAL A 9 -11.83 11.09 -1.39
C VAL A 9 -12.84 9.96 -1.62
N LEU A 10 -14.11 10.29 -1.91
CA LEU A 10 -15.11 9.27 -2.21
C LEU A 10 -14.77 8.50 -3.50
N VAL A 11 -14.37 9.22 -4.56
CA VAL A 11 -13.95 8.60 -5.83
C VAL A 11 -12.76 7.65 -5.61
N ILE A 12 -11.72 8.07 -4.89
CA ILE A 12 -10.54 7.21 -4.67
C ILE A 12 -10.87 6.01 -3.78
N LEU A 13 -11.81 6.14 -2.83
CA LEU A 13 -12.28 5.01 -2.03
C LEU A 13 -13.05 3.98 -2.87
N VAL A 14 -13.88 4.43 -3.82
CA VAL A 14 -14.55 3.54 -4.78
C VAL A 14 -13.53 2.83 -5.67
N VAL A 15 -12.53 3.57 -6.18
CA VAL A 15 -11.44 2.99 -6.98
C VAL A 15 -10.61 1.99 -6.17
N LEU A 16 -10.32 2.28 -4.90
CA LEU A 16 -9.64 1.37 -3.98
C LEU A 16 -10.45 0.09 -3.76
N GLY A 17 -11.76 0.23 -3.47
CA GLY A 17 -12.66 -0.91 -3.32
C GLY A 17 -12.69 -1.78 -4.58
N GLY A 18 -12.80 -1.17 -5.76
CA GLY A 18 -12.76 -1.87 -7.05
C GLY A 18 -11.43 -2.57 -7.30
N ALA A 19 -10.30 -1.89 -7.06
CA ALA A 19 -8.96 -2.45 -7.25
C ALA A 19 -8.70 -3.65 -6.32
N LEU A 20 -9.09 -3.54 -5.04
CA LEU A 20 -8.95 -4.63 -4.08
C LEU A 20 -9.91 -5.78 -4.39
N ALA A 21 -11.15 -5.50 -4.78
CA ALA A 21 -12.11 -6.52 -5.20
C ALA A 21 -11.57 -7.30 -6.41
N ALA A 22 -11.08 -6.62 -7.44
CA ALA A 22 -10.47 -7.24 -8.62
C ALA A 22 -9.24 -8.08 -8.23
N PHE A 23 -8.39 -7.55 -7.34
CA PHE A 23 -7.22 -8.25 -6.84
C PHE A 23 -7.55 -9.54 -6.08
N PHE A 24 -8.48 -9.48 -5.13
CA PHE A 24 -8.89 -10.66 -4.37
C PHE A 24 -9.70 -11.65 -5.23
N ALA A 25 -10.52 -11.18 -6.16
CA ALA A 25 -11.22 -12.04 -7.11
C ALA A 25 -10.22 -12.80 -8.00
N ASN A 26 -9.23 -12.11 -8.57
CA ASN A 26 -8.20 -12.75 -9.41
C ASN A 26 -7.43 -13.82 -8.63
N ARG A 27 -7.08 -13.54 -7.37
CA ARG A 27 -6.43 -14.52 -6.49
C ARG A 27 -7.30 -15.74 -6.21
N ARG A 28 -8.60 -15.56 -5.95
CA ARG A 28 -9.53 -16.68 -5.71
C ARG A 28 -9.63 -17.58 -6.94
N ILE A 29 -9.77 -17.00 -8.14
CA ILE A 29 -9.83 -17.74 -9.41
C ILE A 29 -8.54 -18.54 -9.61
N THR A 30 -7.39 -17.88 -9.41
CA THR A 30 -6.07 -18.51 -9.46
C THR A 30 -5.94 -19.68 -8.48
N HIS A 31 -6.34 -19.51 -7.23
CA HIS A 31 -6.23 -20.55 -6.20
C HIS A 31 -7.17 -21.73 -6.45
N ALA A 32 -8.33 -21.48 -7.09
CA ALA A 32 -9.25 -22.52 -7.52
C ALA A 32 -8.78 -23.29 -8.78
N GLY A 33 -7.58 -23.00 -9.30
CA GLY A 33 -7.05 -23.63 -10.50
C GLY A 33 -7.65 -23.11 -11.81
N GLY A 34 -8.51 -22.08 -11.76
CA GLY A 34 -9.22 -21.56 -12.93
C GLY A 34 -8.38 -20.71 -13.87
N ALA A 35 -7.23 -20.20 -13.41
CA ALA A 35 -6.35 -19.35 -14.21
C ALA A 35 -4.86 -19.63 -13.90
N GLY A 36 -4.19 -20.32 -14.84
CA GLY A 36 -2.79 -20.73 -14.71
C GLY A 36 -1.92 -20.48 -15.95
N GLY A 37 -2.46 -19.87 -17.00
CA GLY A 37 -1.74 -19.62 -18.25
C GLY A 37 -0.59 -18.60 -18.11
N TRP A 38 0.27 -18.55 -19.13
CA TRP A 38 1.37 -17.57 -19.20
C TRP A 38 0.91 -16.11 -19.03
N PRO A 39 -0.17 -15.63 -19.70
CA PRO A 39 -0.63 -14.25 -19.52
C PRO A 39 -1.09 -13.95 -18.09
N GLU A 40 -1.74 -14.91 -17.44
CA GLU A 40 -2.20 -14.77 -16.06
C GLU A 40 -1.02 -14.55 -15.11
N ARG A 41 0.02 -15.37 -15.25
CA ARG A 41 1.19 -15.34 -14.36
C ARG A 41 2.05 -14.08 -14.53
N TRP A 42 2.21 -13.61 -15.76
CA TRP A 42 3.21 -12.59 -16.10
C TRP A 42 2.63 -11.22 -16.46
N ILE A 43 1.33 -11.11 -16.71
CA ILE A 43 0.69 -9.85 -17.09
C ILE A 43 -0.39 -9.50 -16.07
N ILE A 44 -1.38 -10.39 -15.89
CA ILE A 44 -2.56 -10.07 -15.08
C ILE A 44 -2.21 -9.96 -13.59
N ARG A 45 -1.56 -10.98 -13.01
CA ARG A 45 -1.19 -10.95 -11.58
C ARG A 45 -0.29 -9.78 -11.20
N PRO A 46 0.77 -9.45 -11.97
CA PRO A 46 1.58 -8.27 -11.70
C PRO A 46 0.77 -6.98 -11.78
N LEU A 47 0.03 -6.75 -12.87
CA LEU A 47 -0.71 -5.51 -13.07
C LEU A 47 -1.77 -5.29 -12.01
N VAL A 48 -2.58 -6.32 -11.71
CA VAL A 48 -3.65 -6.21 -10.70
C VAL A 48 -3.05 -6.04 -9.30
N GLY A 49 -1.98 -6.76 -8.98
CA GLY A 49 -1.29 -6.61 -7.70
C GLY A 49 -0.66 -5.23 -7.52
N MET A 50 0.04 -4.73 -8.54
CA MET A 50 0.66 -3.40 -8.53
C MET A 50 -0.40 -2.30 -8.46
N LEU A 51 -1.48 -2.41 -9.24
CA LEU A 51 -2.59 -1.45 -9.20
C LEU A 51 -3.21 -1.38 -7.81
N ALA A 52 -3.53 -2.52 -7.20
CA ALA A 52 -4.06 -2.57 -5.84
C ALA A 52 -3.12 -1.94 -4.82
N GLY A 53 -1.81 -2.23 -4.91
CA GLY A 53 -0.80 -1.63 -4.03
C GLY A 53 -0.68 -0.11 -4.21
N TRP A 54 -0.61 0.34 -5.46
CA TRP A 54 -0.50 1.76 -5.80
C TRP A 54 -1.72 2.56 -5.35
N VAL A 55 -2.93 2.09 -5.67
CA VAL A 55 -4.18 2.74 -5.31
C VAL A 55 -4.34 2.80 -3.78
N SER A 56 -3.88 1.77 -3.06
CA SER A 56 -3.89 1.76 -1.59
C SER A 56 -3.10 2.94 -1.03
N VAL A 57 -1.83 3.11 -1.43
CA VAL A 57 -1.00 4.22 -0.93
C VAL A 57 -1.52 5.57 -1.43
N ALA A 58 -1.94 5.65 -2.69
CA ALA A 58 -2.51 6.88 -3.26
C ALA A 58 -3.78 7.33 -2.52
N THR A 59 -4.60 6.41 -2.03
CA THR A 59 -5.79 6.74 -1.24
C THR A 59 -5.41 7.51 0.02
N PHE A 60 -4.43 7.02 0.79
CA PHE A 60 -3.98 7.72 1.99
C PHE A 60 -3.29 9.05 1.68
N ALA A 61 -2.54 9.14 0.58
CA ALA A 61 -1.96 10.41 0.13
C ALA A 61 -3.04 11.44 -0.21
N ASN A 62 -4.12 11.04 -0.88
CA ASN A 62 -5.25 11.91 -1.20
C ASN A 62 -6.04 12.31 0.05
N ILE A 63 -6.25 11.39 1.01
CA ILE A 63 -6.88 11.71 2.30
C ILE A 63 -6.03 12.72 3.06
N ALA A 64 -4.71 12.53 3.12
CA ALA A 64 -3.79 13.48 3.75
C ALA A 64 -3.87 14.86 3.09
N GLY A 65 -3.85 14.90 1.76
CA GLY A 65 -4.00 16.14 0.99
C GLY A 65 -5.34 16.83 1.23
N ALA A 66 -6.45 16.09 1.27
CA ALA A 66 -7.77 16.64 1.55
C ALA A 66 -7.87 17.18 3.00
N ALA A 67 -7.30 16.46 3.97
CA ALA A 67 -7.26 16.88 5.37
C ALA A 67 -6.41 18.15 5.56
N TYR A 68 -5.30 18.26 4.83
CA TYR A 68 -4.47 19.47 4.78
C TYR A 68 -5.25 20.66 4.19
N LEU A 69 -5.83 20.49 3.00
CA LEU A 69 -6.53 21.56 2.29
C LEU A 69 -7.83 22.03 2.98
N SER A 70 -8.48 21.14 3.73
CA SER A 70 -9.66 21.48 4.53
C SER A 70 -9.33 22.17 5.87
N GLY A 71 -8.04 22.28 6.23
CA GLY A 71 -7.60 22.80 7.51
C GLY A 71 -7.82 21.84 8.70
N ALA A 72 -8.20 20.58 8.44
CA ALA A 72 -8.34 19.56 9.47
C ALA A 72 -6.98 19.15 10.08
N ILE A 73 -5.89 19.34 9.33
CA ILE A 73 -4.51 19.15 9.79
C ILE A 73 -3.76 20.46 9.59
N GLN A 74 -3.08 20.92 10.64
CA GLN A 74 -2.17 22.06 10.52
C GLN A 74 -0.91 21.65 9.75
N ALA A 75 -0.51 22.49 8.81
CA ALA A 75 0.65 22.29 7.94
C ALA A 75 1.97 22.27 8.71
N ASP A 76 2.06 23.16 9.70
CA ASP A 76 3.35 23.60 10.22
C ASP A 76 3.68 23.01 11.60
N GLY A 77 4.97 22.84 11.82
CA GLY A 77 5.53 22.44 13.11
C GLY A 77 5.28 20.97 13.48
N ALA A 78 5.36 20.70 14.79
CA ALA A 78 5.30 19.35 15.33
C ALA A 78 3.93 18.68 15.09
N ALA A 79 2.84 19.43 15.15
CA ALA A 79 1.48 18.91 14.95
C ALA A 79 1.28 18.34 13.54
N GLY A 80 1.74 19.06 12.51
CA GLY A 80 1.69 18.59 11.13
C GLY A 80 2.53 17.33 10.91
N THR A 81 3.72 17.27 11.50
CA THR A 81 4.59 16.08 11.42
C THR A 81 3.94 14.87 12.10
N VAL A 82 3.37 15.05 13.29
CA VAL A 82 2.66 13.96 14.01
C VAL A 82 1.48 13.45 13.18
N ALA A 83 0.67 14.35 12.61
CA ALA A 83 -0.46 13.96 11.77
C ALA A 83 -0.01 13.19 10.52
N ALA A 84 1.04 13.65 9.84
CA ALA A 84 1.60 12.96 8.68
C ALA A 84 2.12 11.55 9.02
N VAL A 85 2.83 11.41 10.15
CA VAL A 85 3.30 10.10 10.64
C VAL A 85 2.14 9.19 10.98
N LEU A 86 1.10 9.69 11.65
CA LEU A 86 -0.08 8.89 11.99
C LEU A 86 -0.83 8.40 10.74
N ILE A 87 -0.97 9.24 9.71
CA ILE A 87 -1.57 8.83 8.43
C ILE A 87 -0.70 7.78 7.74
N LEU A 88 0.62 7.96 7.73
CA LEU A 88 1.55 7.01 7.15
C LEU A 88 1.48 5.65 7.88
N LEU A 89 1.39 5.66 9.22
CA LEU A 89 1.21 4.45 10.02
C LEU A 89 -0.15 3.78 9.77
N ALA A 90 -1.22 4.56 9.60
CA ALA A 90 -2.53 4.03 9.22
C ALA A 90 -2.49 3.37 7.83
N ALA A 91 -1.83 4.01 6.86
CA ALA A 91 -1.59 3.46 5.53
C ALA A 91 -0.76 2.17 5.59
N GLY A 92 0.28 2.16 6.44
CA GLY A 92 1.11 0.99 6.72
C GLY A 92 0.30 -0.16 7.31
N GLY A 93 -0.50 0.09 8.35
CA GLY A 93 -1.36 -0.91 8.97
C GLY A 93 -2.36 -1.51 7.98
N PHE A 94 -3.05 -0.67 7.19
CA PHE A 94 -3.94 -1.13 6.13
C PHE A 94 -3.23 -2.03 5.13
N THR A 95 -2.06 -1.57 4.65
CA THR A 95 -1.23 -2.28 3.69
C THR A 95 -0.77 -3.64 4.21
N LEU A 96 -0.33 -3.71 5.47
CA LEU A 96 0.07 -4.96 6.10
C LEU A 96 -1.12 -5.92 6.24
N GLY A 97 -2.31 -5.40 6.56
CA GLY A 97 -3.55 -6.16 6.57
C GLY A 97 -3.88 -6.78 5.20
N VAL A 98 -3.81 -5.98 4.13
CA VAL A 98 -4.02 -6.46 2.75
C VAL A 98 -2.95 -7.48 2.37
N LEU A 99 -1.68 -7.22 2.67
CA LEU A 99 -0.57 -8.11 2.37
C LEU A 99 -0.70 -9.45 3.12
N TRP A 100 -1.15 -9.41 4.37
CA TRP A 100 -1.46 -10.59 5.17
C TRP A 100 -2.55 -11.43 4.52
N ALA A 101 -3.69 -10.81 4.20
CA ALA A 101 -4.83 -11.47 3.57
C ALA A 101 -4.47 -12.00 2.17
N ALA A 102 -3.57 -11.32 1.47
CA ALA A 102 -3.05 -11.71 0.16
C ALA A 102 -1.85 -12.66 0.24
N GLY A 103 -1.55 -13.24 1.41
CA GLY A 103 -0.49 -14.23 1.54
C GLY A 103 0.90 -13.76 1.09
N GLY A 104 1.21 -12.48 1.25
CA GLY A 104 2.52 -11.91 0.88
C GLY A 104 2.71 -11.62 -0.60
N SER A 105 1.66 -11.20 -1.31
CA SER A 105 1.74 -10.88 -2.75
C SER A 105 2.93 -9.96 -3.10
N PRO A 106 3.94 -10.44 -3.86
CA PRO A 106 5.15 -9.67 -4.13
C PRO A 106 4.87 -8.42 -4.98
N TRP A 107 3.90 -8.48 -5.89
CA TRP A 107 3.54 -7.35 -6.76
C TRP A 107 2.85 -6.22 -6.01
N TYR A 108 1.99 -6.57 -5.05
CA TYR A 108 1.39 -5.60 -4.13
C TYR A 108 2.47 -4.96 -3.26
N ALA A 109 3.33 -5.79 -2.65
CA ALA A 109 4.42 -5.32 -1.81
C ALA A 109 5.42 -4.44 -2.56
N ALA A 110 5.74 -4.75 -3.81
CA ALA A 110 6.65 -3.96 -4.65
C ALA A 110 6.08 -2.56 -4.93
N ALA A 111 4.81 -2.45 -5.31
CA ALA A 111 4.17 -1.15 -5.55
C ALA A 111 4.14 -0.27 -4.28
N VAL A 112 3.83 -0.89 -3.14
CA VAL A 112 3.83 -0.21 -1.83
C VAL A 112 5.25 0.23 -1.45
N ALA A 113 6.23 -0.67 -1.55
CA ALA A 113 7.62 -0.37 -1.21
C ALA A 113 8.16 0.78 -2.07
N TRP A 114 7.84 0.78 -3.37
CA TRP A 114 8.18 1.89 -4.25
C TRP A 114 7.58 3.22 -3.79
N ALA A 115 6.30 3.24 -3.41
CA ALA A 115 5.66 4.45 -2.90
C ALA A 115 6.29 4.92 -1.58
N LEU A 116 6.63 4.01 -0.67
CA LEU A 116 7.31 4.34 0.59
C LEU A 116 8.72 4.88 0.36
N ILE A 117 9.46 4.33 -0.61
CA ILE A 117 10.77 4.86 -1.03
C ILE A 117 10.63 6.28 -1.61
N ALA A 118 9.59 6.54 -2.41
CA ALA A 118 9.33 7.90 -2.91
C ALA A 118 9.01 8.88 -1.77
N ILE A 119 8.25 8.44 -0.75
CA ILE A 119 7.99 9.23 0.47
C ILE A 119 9.30 9.50 1.23
N PHE A 120 10.15 8.48 1.41
CA PHE A 120 11.45 8.62 2.04
C PHE A 120 12.32 9.66 1.30
N TYR A 121 12.43 9.53 -0.01
CA TYR A 121 13.20 10.44 -0.85
C TYR A 121 12.70 11.88 -0.76
N ALA A 122 11.37 12.07 -0.81
CA ALA A 122 10.75 13.38 -0.69
C ALA A 122 10.98 14.06 0.67
N ASN A 123 11.22 13.28 1.73
CA ASN A 123 11.45 13.79 3.10
C ASN A 123 12.94 13.81 3.51
N THR A 124 13.85 13.52 2.56
CA THR A 124 15.31 13.50 2.81
C THR A 124 16.09 14.37 1.84
N VAL A 125 15.90 14.17 0.53
CA VAL A 125 16.70 14.80 -0.53
C VAL A 125 15.85 15.74 -1.38
N GLY A 126 14.55 15.47 -1.52
CA GLY A 126 13.69 16.18 -2.45
C GLY A 126 13.06 17.48 -1.95
N ARG A 127 12.96 17.71 -0.63
CA ARG A 127 12.31 18.88 0.02
C ARG A 127 12.91 19.12 1.43
N ASP A 128 12.23 19.94 2.24
CA ASP A 128 12.53 20.14 3.65
C ASP A 128 12.66 18.81 4.40
N PHE A 129 13.80 18.66 5.08
CA PHE A 129 14.13 17.44 5.78
C PHE A 129 13.16 17.18 6.94
N ASN A 130 12.47 16.04 6.89
CA ASN A 130 11.61 15.57 7.96
C ASN A 130 12.07 14.18 8.43
N ALA A 131 12.92 14.16 9.47
CA ALA A 131 13.50 12.94 10.02
C ALA A 131 12.44 11.90 10.44
N ALA A 132 11.34 12.35 11.05
CA ALA A 132 10.31 11.45 11.54
C ALA A 132 9.61 10.70 10.39
N MET A 133 9.24 11.42 9.33
CA MET A 133 8.66 10.83 8.12
C MET A 133 9.66 9.93 7.37
N ALA A 134 10.92 10.34 7.29
CA ALA A 134 11.98 9.54 6.69
C ALA A 134 12.16 8.21 7.44
N VAL A 135 12.29 8.24 8.77
CA VAL A 135 12.42 7.03 9.57
C VAL A 135 11.17 6.15 9.48
N ALA A 136 9.98 6.72 9.58
CA ALA A 136 8.72 5.97 9.51
C ALA A 136 8.56 5.27 8.15
N SER A 137 8.81 5.97 7.04
CA SER A 137 8.71 5.42 5.69
C SER A 137 9.75 4.33 5.41
N ALA A 138 10.99 4.52 5.87
CA ALA A 138 12.04 3.50 5.78
C ALA A 138 11.69 2.25 6.61
N ALA A 139 11.26 2.43 7.87
CA ALA A 139 10.84 1.33 8.73
C ALA A 139 9.68 0.53 8.13
N LEU A 140 8.64 1.21 7.63
CA LEU A 140 7.52 0.56 6.95
C LEU A 140 7.94 -0.19 5.69
N THR A 141 8.90 0.36 4.92
CA THR A 141 9.44 -0.34 3.74
C THR A 141 10.05 -1.67 4.13
N VAL A 142 10.90 -1.67 5.17
CA VAL A 142 11.52 -2.89 5.70
C VAL A 142 10.45 -3.88 6.15
N VAL A 143 9.45 -3.43 6.91
CA VAL A 143 8.37 -4.30 7.42
C VAL A 143 7.55 -4.91 6.27
N VAL A 144 7.17 -4.12 5.27
CA VAL A 144 6.41 -4.59 4.09
C VAL A 144 7.20 -5.65 3.32
N VAL A 145 8.48 -5.39 3.05
CA VAL A 145 9.35 -6.34 2.33
C VAL A 145 9.58 -7.61 3.15
N ALA A 146 9.87 -7.48 4.44
CA ALA A 146 10.08 -8.62 5.34
C ALA A 146 8.82 -9.49 5.42
N MET A 147 7.64 -8.87 5.56
CA MET A 147 6.38 -9.60 5.63
C MET A 147 6.07 -10.33 4.32
N ALA A 148 6.24 -9.67 3.17
CA ALA A 148 6.04 -10.30 1.86
C ALA A 148 6.96 -11.52 1.70
N TRP A 149 8.22 -11.38 2.08
CA TRP A 149 9.22 -12.45 2.00
C TRP A 149 8.93 -13.62 2.94
N GLN A 150 8.64 -13.36 4.21
CA GLN A 150 8.26 -14.39 5.19
C GLN A 150 7.05 -15.19 4.72
N ARG A 151 6.02 -14.49 4.22
CA ARG A 151 4.78 -15.10 3.70
C ARG A 151 5.01 -15.93 2.45
N ALA A 152 5.87 -15.47 1.53
CA ALA A 152 6.24 -16.22 0.34
C ALA A 152 6.99 -17.52 0.69
N ARG A 153 7.86 -17.48 1.72
CA ARG A 153 8.57 -18.67 2.22
C ARG A 153 7.64 -19.69 2.86
N VAL A 154 6.70 -19.26 3.69
CA VAL A 154 5.72 -20.16 4.32
C VAL A 154 4.88 -20.87 3.25
N ALA A 155 4.50 -20.18 2.18
CA ALA A 155 3.74 -20.78 1.08
C ALA A 155 4.56 -21.80 0.25
N ALA A 156 5.89 -21.73 0.29
CA ALA A 156 6.78 -22.62 -0.44
C ALA A 156 7.29 -23.82 0.39
N ALA A 157 7.00 -23.87 1.69
CA ALA A 157 7.41 -24.98 2.56
C ALA A 157 6.71 -26.28 2.10
N PRO A 158 7.45 -27.33 1.72
CA PRO A 158 6.85 -28.58 1.25
C PRO A 158 5.98 -29.23 2.32
N ALA A 159 4.79 -29.70 1.95
CA ALA A 159 3.92 -30.56 2.77
C ALA A 159 4.51 -31.98 2.91
N GLY A 160 5.73 -32.07 3.45
CA GLY A 160 6.54 -33.27 3.43
C GLY A 160 7.12 -33.62 4.80
N THR A 161 6.26 -33.88 5.78
CA THR A 161 6.55 -34.72 6.96
C THR A 161 5.24 -35.13 7.65
N ALA A 162 4.37 -35.84 6.94
CA ALA A 162 3.48 -36.81 7.57
C ALA A 162 3.98 -38.18 7.12
N ARG A 163 4.77 -38.81 7.99
CA ARG A 163 5.15 -40.23 7.90
C ARG A 163 3.97 -41.09 8.31
#